data_AF-A0A3N0G498-F1
#
_entry.id   AF-A0A3N0G498-F1
#
_cell.length_a   1.000
_cell.length_b   1.000
_cell.length_c   1.000
_cell.angle_alpha   90.00
_cell.angle_beta   90.00
_cell.angle_gamma   90.00
#
_symmetry.space_group_name_H-M   'P 1'
#
loop_
_entity.id
_entity.type
_entity.pdbx_description
1 polymer ?
#
loop_
_entity_poly.entity_id
_entity_poly.type
_entity_poly.pdbx_seq_one_letter_code
_entity_poly.pdbx_strand_id
1 'polypeptide(L)' 'MFGLFLFVCYTFQPCQYEPQGWVYPDRKNCEADIRAQKLPTEYQCLPVDAIMPTWSENDE' A
#
# COMPACT_ATOMS: atom_id res chain seq x y z
N MET A 1 -5.22 14.12 -18.19
CA MET A 1 -6.67 14.30 -17.90
C MET A 1 -6.94 13.81 -16.48
N PHE A 2 -6.95 14.72 -15.49
CA PHE A 2 -7.12 14.37 -14.05
C PHE A 2 -8.54 14.62 -13.51
N GLY A 3 -9.48 15.07 -14.36
CA GLY A 3 -10.82 15.49 -13.90
C GLY A 3 -11.81 14.36 -13.58
N LEU A 4 -11.61 13.16 -14.13
CA LEU A 4 -12.54 12.04 -13.95
C LEU A 4 -12.44 11.38 -12.57
N PHE A 5 -11.28 11.43 -11.92
CA PHE A 5 -11.08 10.80 -10.60
C PHE A 5 -11.83 11.56 -9.48
N LEU A 6 -11.84 12.89 -9.53
CA LEU A 6 -12.51 13.72 -8.53
C LEU A 6 -14.04 13.60 -8.56
N PHE A 7 -14.62 13.33 -9.73
CA PHE A 7 -16.07 13.24 -9.90
C PHE A 7 -16.66 12.00 -9.22
N VAL A 8 -15.94 10.88 -9.26
CA VAL A 8 -16.34 9.64 -8.58
C VAL A 8 -16.45 9.85 -7.08
N CYS A 9 -15.51 10.60 -6.49
CA CYS A 9 -15.54 10.83 -5.05
C CYS A 9 -16.66 11.77 -4.59
N TYR A 10 -17.11 12.66 -5.47
CA TYR A 10 -18.21 13.56 -5.21
C TYR A 10 -19.58 12.87 -5.34
N THR A 11 -19.74 11.96 -6.31
CA THR A 11 -21.02 11.31 -6.58
C THR A 11 -21.32 10.12 -5.67
N PHE A 12 -20.30 9.46 -5.10
CA PHE A 12 -20.46 8.28 -4.25
C PHE A 12 -20.03 8.56 -2.81
N GLN A 13 -20.85 9.31 -2.05
CA GLN A 13 -20.58 9.52 -0.62
C GLN A 13 -20.98 8.30 0.23
N PRO A 14 -20.18 7.95 1.26
CA PRO A 14 -18.94 8.61 1.69
C PRO A 14 -17.71 8.07 0.97
N CYS A 15 -16.99 8.92 0.25
CA CYS A 15 -15.61 8.63 -0.14
C CYS A 15 -14.68 8.91 1.04
N GLN A 16 -14.76 8.03 2.05
CA GLN A 16 -13.74 7.94 3.07
C GLN A 16 -12.51 7.29 2.46
N TYR A 17 -11.39 8.01 2.52
CA TYR A 17 -10.09 7.42 2.25
C TYR A 17 -9.81 6.36 3.32
N GLU A 18 -9.80 5.09 2.92
CA GLU A 18 -9.32 4.02 3.77
C GLU A 18 -7.87 3.68 3.41
N PRO A 19 -6.93 3.70 4.37
CA PRO A 19 -5.57 3.28 4.12
C PRO A 19 -5.57 1.81 3.66
N GLN A 20 -5.11 1.57 2.43
CA GLN A 20 -5.12 0.25 1.79
C GLN A 20 -4.04 -0.71 2.33
N GLY A 21 -3.28 -0.31 3.35
CA GLY A 21 -2.27 -1.15 3.99
C GLY A 21 -1.17 -0.35 4.68
N TRP A 22 -0.24 -1.10 5.27
CA TRP A 22 0.95 -0.59 5.96
C TRP A 22 2.20 -1.19 5.33
N VAL A 23 3.27 -0.40 5.24
CA VAL A 23 4.57 -0.88 4.81
C VAL A 23 5.37 -1.28 6.04
N TYR A 24 5.77 -2.55 6.09
CA TYR A 24 6.60 -3.10 7.15
C TYR A 24 8.03 -3.32 6.64
N PRO A 25 9.04 -3.23 7.53
CA PRO A 25 10.43 -3.49 7.16
C PRO A 25 10.67 -4.95 6.78
N ASP A 26 9.87 -5.87 7.31
CA ASP A 26 9.93 -7.29 6.98
C ASP A 26 8.55 -7.95 7.04
N ARG A 27 8.48 -9.17 6.50
CA ARG A 27 7.26 -9.98 6.50
C ARG A 27 6.83 -10.41 7.90
N LYS A 28 7.75 -10.57 8.86
CA LYS A 28 7.43 -11.04 10.21
C LYS A 28 6.58 -10.01 10.96
N ASN A 29 6.90 -8.73 10.81
CA ASN A 29 6.15 -7.63 11.41
C ASN A 29 4.73 -7.53 10.82
N CYS A 30 4.59 -7.70 9.49
CA CYS A 30 3.27 -7.76 8.85
C CYS A 30 2.40 -8.91 9.39
N GLU A 31 2.96 -10.12 9.47
CA GLU A 31 2.23 -11.29 9.97
C GLU A 31 1.89 -11.19 11.46
N ALA A 32 2.78 -10.58 12.26
CA ALA A 32 2.52 -10.32 13.67
C ALA A 32 1.34 -9.38 13.86
N ASP A 33 1.25 -8.33 13.04
CA ASP A 33 0.20 -7.33 13.13
C ASP A 33 -1.17 -7.88 12.70
N ILE A 34 -1.23 -8.64 11.60
CA ILE A 34 -2.44 -9.35 11.17
C ILE A 34 -2.99 -10.23 12.29
N ARG A 35 -2.12 -10.98 12.97
CA ARG A 35 -2.51 -11.85 14.10
C ARG A 35 -2.96 -11.05 15.32
N ALA A 36 -2.25 -9.98 15.66
CA ALA A 36 -2.54 -9.16 16.84
C ALA A 36 -3.88 -8.42 16.70
N GLN A 37 -4.14 -7.88 15.52
CA GLN A 37 -5.35 -7.12 15.21
C GLN A 37 -6.53 -8.00 14.76
N LYS A 38 -6.30 -9.31 14.56
CA LYS A 38 -7.30 -10.27 14.05
C LYS A 38 -7.92 -9.79 12.74
N LEU A 39 -7.07 -9.34 11.82
CA LEU A 39 -7.51 -8.79 10.54
C LEU A 39 -8.17 -9.87 9.67
N PRO A 40 -9.15 -9.48 8.83
CA PRO A 40 -9.76 -10.36 7.83
C PRO A 40 -8.73 -10.98 6.87
N THR A 41 -9.14 -12.05 6.20
CA THR A 41 -8.29 -12.79 5.24
C THR A 41 -7.95 -11.98 4.00
N GLU A 42 -8.63 -10.86 3.75
CA GLU A 42 -8.28 -9.91 2.69
C GLU A 42 -6.90 -9.27 2.92
N TYR A 43 -6.46 -9.14 4.18
CA TYR A 43 -5.16 -8.57 4.51
C TYR A 43 -4.05 -9.58 4.26
N GLN A 44 -3.17 -9.24 3.32
CA GLN A 44 -2.06 -10.10 2.89
C GLN A 44 -0.74 -9.33 2.95
N CYS A 45 0.32 -10.04 3.36
CA CYS A 45 1.67 -9.51 3.34
C CYS A 45 2.26 -9.64 1.93
N LEU A 46 2.11 -8.59 1.13
CA LEU A 46 2.69 -8.51 -0.21
C LEU A 46 4.11 -7.92 -0.15
N PRO A 47 5.07 -8.45 -0.91
CA PRO A 47 6.37 -7.82 -1.03
C PRO A 47 6.18 -6.45 -1.68
N VAL A 48 6.71 -5.42 -1.03
CA VAL A 48 6.89 -4.13 -1.67
C VAL A 48 8.22 -4.24 -2.40
N ASP A 49 8.19 -4.31 -3.73
CA ASP A 49 9.40 -4.17 -4.53
C ASP A 49 10.03 -2.83 -4.14
N ALA A 50 11.16 -2.92 -3.43
CA ALA A 50 11.82 -1.77 -2.86
C ALA A 50 12.07 -0.73 -3.96
N ILE A 51 11.94 0.54 -3.57
CA ILE A 51 12.25 1.75 -4.34
C ILE A 51 13.35 1.44 -5.37
N MET A 52 13.05 1.71 -6.64
CA MET A 52 13.98 1.55 -7.77
C MET A 52 15.41 1.82 -7.31
N PRO A 53 16.35 0.86 -7.48
CA PRO A 53 17.74 1.12 -7.14
C PRO A 53 18.14 2.39 -7.88
N THR A 54 18.64 3.39 -7.14
CA THR A 54 19.30 4.53 -7.77
C THR A 54 20.40 3.93 -8.63
N TRP A 55 20.30 4.08 -9.95
CA TRP A 55 21.31 3.65 -10.89
C TRP A 55 22.65 4.22 -10.43
N SER A 56 23.47 3.40 -9.77
CA SER A 56 24.88 3.72 -9.64
C SER A 56 25.46 3.42 -11.00
N GLU A 57 25.58 4.47 -11.80
CA GLU A 57 26.42 4.54 -12.99
C GLU A 57 27.84 4.16 -12.54
N ASN A 58 28.14 2.85 -12.58
CA ASN A 58 29.50 2.38 -12.64
C ASN A 58 29.89 2.48 -14.11
N ASP A 59 30.25 3.69 -14.53
CA ASP A 59 31.03 3.87 -15.75
C ASP A 59 32.44 3.33 -15.46
N GLU A 60 32.81 2.37 -16.30
CA GLU A 60 34.05 1.62 -16.37
C GLU A 60 35.30 2.50 -16.56
#